data_AF-A1VVS7-F1
#
_entry.id   AF-A1VVS7-F1
#
_cell.length_a   1.000
_cell.length_b   1.000
_cell.length_c   1.000
_cell.angle_alpha   90.00
_cell.angle_beta   90.00
_cell.angle_gamma   90.00
#
_symmetry.space_group_name_H-M   'P 1'
#
loop_
_entity.id
_entity.type
_entity.pdbx_description
1 polymer ?
#
loop_
_entity_poly.entity_id
_entity_poly.type
_entity_poly.pdbx_seq_one_letter_code
_entity_poly.pdbx_strand_id
1 'polypeptide(L)'
;MFQDEARFGRISDSRRCWCKKPLRPLVKAMLTHEYVYAYAAVSPLDGRLDSLVLPHVNALCMQLFIDEVASRYPVQNIIMVVDGAGWHKASHYT
;
A
#
# COMPACT_ATOMS: atom_id res chain seq x y z
N MET A 1 -8.23 -13.71 -5.41
CA MET A 1 -7.25 -12.64 -5.66
C MET A 1 -6.27 -12.59 -4.51
N PHE A 2 -5.03 -12.17 -4.75
CA PHE A 2 -4.01 -11.92 -3.73
C PHE A 2 -3.86 -10.43 -3.55
N GLN A 3 -3.97 -9.94 -2.31
CA GLN A 3 -3.99 -8.53 -1.99
C GLN A 3 -2.89 -8.16 -1.00
N ASP A 4 -2.30 -7.00 -1.21
CA ASP A 4 -1.27 -6.41 -0.34
C ASP A 4 -1.33 -4.87 -0.39
N GLU A 5 -0.69 -4.23 0.58
CA GLU A 5 -0.46 -2.79 0.62
C GLU A 5 1.01 -2.40 0.52
N ALA A 6 1.29 -1.42 -0.34
CA ALA A 6 2.62 -0.82 -0.42
C ALA A 6 2.60 0.63 0.07
N ARG A 7 3.51 0.94 0.99
CA ARG A 7 3.73 2.31 1.48
C ARG A 7 4.68 3.08 0.57
N PHE A 8 4.22 4.22 0.08
CA PHE A 8 5.01 5.17 -0.70
C PHE A 8 5.16 6.48 0.07
N GLY A 9 6.38 7.00 0.14
CA GLY A 9 6.66 8.27 0.79
C GLY A 9 8.13 8.63 0.68
N ARG A 10 8.55 9.65 1.42
CA ARG A 10 9.96 10.09 1.38
C ARG A 10 10.88 9.01 1.96
N ILE A 11 11.95 8.72 1.21
CA ILE A 11 13.02 7.84 1.65
C ILE A 11 13.70 8.49 2.87
N SER A 12 13.63 7.81 4.00
CA SER A 12 14.24 8.23 5.27
C SER A 12 15.65 7.68 5.48
N ASP A 13 16.30 7.19 4.42
CA ASP A 13 17.69 6.75 4.51
C ASP A 13 18.65 7.92 4.41
N SER A 14 19.67 7.94 5.27
CA SER A 14 20.80 8.85 5.08
C SER A 14 21.62 8.42 3.86
N ARG A 15 21.94 9.36 2.97
CA ARG A 15 22.70 9.09 1.74
C ARG A 15 23.85 10.08 1.60
N ARG A 16 24.95 9.67 0.96
CA ARG A 16 26.05 10.59 0.62
C ARG A 16 25.65 11.39 -0.63
N CYS A 17 25.80 12.71 -0.62
CA CYS A 17 25.57 13.51 -1.82
C CYS A 17 26.83 13.59 -2.69
N TRP A 18 26.61 13.91 -3.96
CA TRP A 18 27.67 14.28 -4.88
C TRP A 18 28.25 15.63 -4.47
N CYS A 19 29.57 15.69 -4.34
CA CYS A 19 30.29 16.92 -3.99
C CYS A 19 31.68 16.91 -4.64
N LYS A 20 32.29 18.09 -4.77
CA LYS A 20 33.62 18.24 -5.35
C LYS A 20 34.65 17.56 -4.45
N LYS A 21 35.54 16.74 -5.04
CA LYS A 21 36.65 16.10 -4.32
C LYS A 21 37.46 17.17 -3.54
N PRO A 22 37.85 16.91 -2.27
CA PRO A 22 37.75 15.66 -1.51
C PRO A 22 36.47 15.50 -0.66
N LEU A 23 35.49 16.40 -0.79
CA LEU A 23 34.30 16.39 0.05
C LEU A 23 33.32 15.29 -0.38
N ARG A 24 32.71 14.63 0.61
CA ARG A 24 31.59 13.70 0.41
C ARG A 24 30.61 13.76 1.59
N PRO A 25 29.81 14.85 1.69
CA PRO A 25 28.93 15.06 2.84
C PRO A 25 27.89 13.93 2.99
N LEU A 26 27.56 13.60 4.24
CA LEU A 26 26.44 12.72 4.56
C LEU A 26 25.19 13.58 4.71
N VAL A 27 24.21 13.37 3.84
CA VAL A 27 22.88 13.97 3.97
C VAL A 27 22.13 13.18 5.01
N LYS A 28 21.75 13.85 6.10
CA LYS A 28 20.90 13.26 7.14
C LYS A 28 19.52 12.98 6.54
N ALA A 29 18.94 11.88 6.96
CA ALA A 29 17.56 11.57 6.68
C ALA A 29 16.63 12.67 7.22
N MET A 30 15.64 13.04 6.42
CA MET A 30 14.50 13.81 6.92
C MET A 30 13.38 12.81 7.22
N LEU A 31 13.10 12.61 8.51
CA LEU A 31 12.02 11.72 8.97
C LEU A 31 10.67 12.44 8.88
N THR A 32 10.16 12.62 7.66
CA THR A 32 8.78 13.08 7.43
C THR A 32 7.85 11.87 7.33
N HIS A 33 6.82 11.83 8.16
CA HIS A 33 5.80 10.76 8.14
C HIS A 33 4.67 11.06 7.16
N GLU A 34 5.02 11.51 5.95
CA GLU A 34 4.07 11.76 4.86
C GLU A 34 4.11 10.54 3.94
N TYR A 35 3.03 9.76 3.99
CA TYR A 35 2.91 8.53 3.23
C TYR A 35 1.58 8.48 2.50
N VAL A 36 1.59 7.81 1.36
CA VAL A 36 0.42 7.34 0.63
C VAL A 36 0.56 5.84 0.46
N TYR A 37 -0.56 5.14 0.32
CA TYR A 37 -0.58 3.69 0.30
C TYR A 37 -1.28 3.20 -0.95
N ALA A 38 -0.60 2.30 -1.67
CA ALA A 38 -1.22 1.59 -2.78
C ALA A 38 -1.79 0.29 -2.26
N TYR A 39 -3.10 0.13 -2.38
CA TYR A 39 -3.80 -1.12 -2.18
C TYR A 39 -3.91 -1.81 -3.54
N ALA A 40 -3.57 -3.08 -3.63
CA ALA A 40 -3.62 -3.81 -4.88
C ALA A 40 -4.06 -5.25 -4.66
N ALA A 41 -4.94 -5.75 -5.54
CA ALA A 41 -5.35 -7.14 -5.59
C ALA A 41 -5.13 -7.69 -7.01
N VAL A 42 -4.45 -8.82 -7.13
CA VAL A 42 -4.21 -9.49 -8.40
C VAL A 42 -4.94 -10.82 -8.48
N SER A 43 -5.58 -11.09 -9.62
CA SER A 43 -6.16 -12.38 -9.94
C SER A 43 -5.10 -13.29 -10.58
N PRO A 44 -4.80 -14.46 -10.01
CA PRO A 44 -3.81 -15.37 -10.58
C PRO A 44 -4.29 -16.07 -11.85
N LEU A 45 -5.62 -16.11 -12.08
CA LEU A 45 -6.21 -16.84 -13.20
C LEU A 45 -6.00 -16.11 -14.53
N ASP A 46 -6.15 -14.79 -14.52
CA ASP A 46 -6.20 -13.94 -15.71
C ASP A 46 -5.28 -12.71 -15.62
N GLY A 47 -4.57 -12.54 -14.51
CA GLY A 47 -3.60 -11.46 -14.31
C GLY A 47 -4.22 -10.08 -14.10
N ARG A 48 -5.54 -9.98 -13.89
CA ARG A 48 -6.21 -8.70 -13.64
C ARG A 48 -5.74 -8.10 -12.32
N LEU A 49 -5.45 -6.81 -12.35
CA LEU A 49 -5.00 -6.02 -11.20
C LEU A 49 -6.02 -4.94 -10.89
N ASP A 50 -6.50 -4.92 -9.65
CA ASP A 50 -7.35 -3.86 -9.12
C ASP A 50 -6.59 -3.11 -8.04
N SER A 51 -6.54 -1.78 -8.14
CA SER A 51 -5.74 -0.96 -7.23
C SER A 51 -6.41 0.35 -6.87
N LEU A 52 -6.15 0.84 -5.65
CA LEU A 52 -6.47 2.17 -5.18
C LEU A 52 -5.25 2.81 -4.51
N VAL A 53 -5.14 4.13 -4.61
CA VAL A 53 -4.19 4.92 -3.82
C VAL A 53 -4.96 5.63 -2.71
N LEU A 54 -4.69 5.26 -1.46
CA LEU A 54 -5.39 5.76 -0.28
C LEU A 54 -4.41 6.43 0.68
N PRO A 55 -4.87 7.43 1.47
CA PRO A 55 -3.99 8.22 2.33
C PRO A 55 -3.48 7.46 3.57
N HIS A 56 -4.13 6.37 3.95
CA HIS A 56 -3.86 5.67 5.21
C HIS A 56 -3.91 4.15 5.03
N VAL A 57 -3.28 3.44 5.96
CA VAL A 57 -3.47 2.00 6.16
C VAL A 57 -4.26 1.75 7.43
N ASN A 58 -5.55 1.45 7.26
CA ASN A 58 -6.49 1.16 8.35
C ASN A 58 -7.70 0.38 7.82
N ALA A 59 -8.55 -0.08 8.74
CA ALA A 59 -9.73 -0.88 8.41
C ALA A 59 -10.74 -0.13 7.50
N LEU A 60 -10.87 1.19 7.64
CA LEU A 60 -11.75 2.00 6.79
C LEU A 60 -11.27 1.99 5.33
N CYS A 61 -9.99 2.23 5.10
CA CYS A 61 -9.39 2.20 3.76
C CYS A 61 -9.44 0.79 3.16
N MET A 62 -9.26 -0.25 3.97
CA MET A 62 -9.44 -1.63 3.54
C MET A 62 -10.89 -1.89 3.09
N GLN A 63 -11.89 -1.44 3.86
CA GLN A 63 -13.29 -1.61 3.46
C GLN A 63 -13.59 -0.92 2.12
N LEU A 64 -13.12 0.32 1.95
CA LEU A 64 -13.27 1.05 0.68
C LEU A 64 -12.66 0.28 -0.50
N PHE A 65 -11.51 -0.37 -0.29
CA PHE A 65 -10.89 -1.20 -1.31
C PHE A 65 -11.72 -2.46 -1.62
N ILE A 66 -12.23 -3.16 -0.60
CA ILE A 66 -13.08 -4.34 -0.77
C ILE A 66 -14.38 -3.97 -1.51
N ASP A 67 -15.03 -2.87 -1.13
CA ASP A 67 -16.26 -2.39 -1.76
C ASP A 67 -16.04 -2.07 -3.25
N GLU A 68 -14.91 -1.44 -3.56
CA GLU A 68 -14.53 -1.14 -4.94
C GLU A 68 -14.28 -2.43 -5.76
N VAL A 69 -13.60 -3.42 -5.19
CA VAL A 69 -13.43 -4.72 -5.87
C VAL A 69 -14.79 -5.40 -6.06
N ALA A 70 -15.65 -5.41 -5.04
CA ALA A 70 -16.99 -6.00 -5.15
C ALA A 70 -17.85 -5.31 -6.21
N SER A 71 -17.77 -3.98 -6.33
CA SER A 71 -18.50 -3.20 -7.33
C SER A 71 -18.03 -3.49 -8.77
N ARG A 72 -16.74 -3.79 -8.95
CA ARG A 72 -16.16 -4.16 -10.26
C ARG A 72 -16.51 -5.57 -10.70
N TYR A 73 -16.81 -6.47 -9.77
CA TYR A 73 -17.12 -7.88 -10.05
C TYR A 73 -18.44 -8.33 -9.40
N PRO A 74 -19.58 -7.69 -9.74
CA PRO A 74 -20.85 -7.86 -9.01
C PRO A 74 -21.49 -9.26 -9.14
N VAL A 75 -20.99 -10.09 -10.06
CA VAL A 75 -21.50 -11.45 -10.33
C VAL A 75 -20.49 -12.55 -10.02
N GLN A 76 -19.34 -12.21 -9.41
CA GLN A 76 -18.29 -13.16 -9.09
C GLN A 76 -18.13 -13.33 -7.59
N ASN A 77 -17.88 -14.56 -7.16
CA ASN A 77 -17.45 -14.84 -5.79
C ASN A 77 -15.92 -14.81 -5.75
N ILE A 78 -15.35 -13.76 -5.17
CA ILE A 78 -13.90 -13.59 -5.06
C ILE A 78 -13.45 -14.05 -3.68
N ILE A 79 -12.55 -15.04 -3.64
CA ILE A 79 -11.77 -15.34 -2.43
C ILE A 79 -10.58 -14.39 -2.42
N MET A 80 -10.55 -13.45 -1.48
CA MET A 80 -9.43 -12.53 -1.27
C MET A 80 -8.45 -13.12 -0.26
N VAL A 81 -7.20 -13.30 -0.67
CA VAL A 81 -6.09 -13.71 0.20
C VAL A 81 -5.35 -12.45 0.63
N VAL A 82 -5.34 -12.19 1.92
CA VAL A 82 -4.68 -11.05 2.56
C VAL A 82 -3.68 -11.56 3.62
N ASP A 83 -2.74 -10.72 4.02
CA ASP A 83 -1.82 -11.07 5.12
C ASP A 83 -2.51 -10.99 6.51
N GLY A 84 -1.75 -11.22 7.59
CA GLY A 84 -2.27 -11.21 8.95
C GLY A 84 -2.34 -9.84 9.64
N ALA A 85 -2.23 -8.71 8.91
CA ALA A 85 -2.12 -7.39 9.51
C ALA A 85 -3.36 -7.01 10.34
N GLY A 86 -3.13 -6.18 11.38
CA GLY A 86 -4.17 -5.83 12.36
C GLY A 86 -5.40 -5.16 11.76
N TRP A 87 -5.23 -4.41 10.67
CA TRP A 87 -6.33 -3.74 9.97
C TRP A 87 -7.14 -4.65 9.03
N HIS A 88 -6.71 -5.90 8.79
CA HIS A 88 -7.49 -6.90 8.04
C HIS A 88 -8.59 -7.53 8.91
N LYS A 89 -8.51 -7.32 10.23
CA LYS A 89 -9.47 -7.81 11.20
C LYS A 89 -10.25 -6.61 11.74
N ALA A 90 -11.27 -6.18 11.01
CA ALA A 90 -12.24 -5.25 11.56
C ALA A 90 -13.13 -5.98 12.59
N SER A 91 -13.35 -5.35 13.75
CA SER A 91 -14.24 -5.89 14.80
C SER A 91 -15.70 -5.94 14.36
N HIS A 92 -16.07 -5.18 13.33
CA HIS A 92 -17.40 -5.12 12.75
C HIS A 92 -17.31 -4.77 11.27
N TYR A 93 -17.75 -5.69 10.42
CA TYR A 93 -18.24 -5.39 9.08
C TYR A 93 -19.75 -5.18 9.25
N THR A 94 -20.21 -3.93 9.14
CA THR A 94 -21.63 -3.56 9.16
C THR A 94 -22.10 -3.29 7.75
#